data_AF-A0A9N8DQI5-F1
#
_entry.id   AF-A0A9N8DQI5-F1
#
_cell.length_a   1.000
_cell.length_b   1.000
_cell.length_c   1.000
_cell.angle_alpha   90.00
_cell.angle_beta   90.00
_cell.angle_gamma   90.00
#
_symmetry.space_group_name_H-M   'P 1'
#
loop_
_entity.id
_entity.type
_entity.pdbx_description
1 polymer ?
#
loop_
_entity_poly.entity_id
_entity_poly.type
_entity_poly.pdbx_seq_one_letter_code
_entity_poly.pdbx_strand_id
1 'polypeptide(L)'
;MVDRLEFLQDQLELNSTKAKHEFVGKAPTILTFTKDLLEEKIMRYQLSSLGLTKREVAKVIRKQPTLLGSSIENNLEPSLKWLIDRFGQSAAEKMVTALPAILAYSVRNKLESQMQYFQERFPLDDDELVSLVSERPQLFTVAQSTMEEKIQFFIEFVGGGEADAMEQILQCLVALTYSLKKRLRSRWEEVLELELPQHGFTVPMSSLASYPPARWEKYLDRRRKLIVERKAEHQSF
;
A
#
# COMPACT_ATOMS: atom_id res chain seq x y z
N MET A 1 32.08 -4.67 -9.75
CA MET A 1 30.81 -5.17 -9.22
C MET A 1 30.93 -5.59 -7.75
N VAL A 2 31.75 -6.59 -7.40
CA VAL A 2 31.97 -7.08 -6.01
C VAL A 2 32.26 -5.95 -5.02
N ASP A 3 33.20 -5.10 -5.38
CA ASP A 3 33.65 -3.95 -4.61
C ASP A 3 32.56 -2.86 -4.34
N ARG A 4 31.53 -2.72 -5.19
CA ARG A 4 30.36 -1.84 -4.89
C ARG A 4 29.37 -2.52 -3.96
N LEU A 5 29.21 -3.83 -4.12
CA LEU A 5 28.32 -4.61 -3.28
C LEU A 5 28.82 -4.64 -1.83
N GLU A 6 30.13 -4.78 -1.62
CA GLU A 6 30.77 -4.68 -0.30
C GLU A 6 30.64 -3.27 0.30
N PHE A 7 30.86 -2.22 -0.49
CA PHE A 7 30.62 -0.85 -0.06
C PHE A 7 29.17 -0.63 0.41
N LEU A 8 28.18 -1.08 -0.36
CA LEU A 8 26.76 -0.97 0.00
C LEU A 8 26.39 -1.86 1.20
N GLN A 9 27.10 -2.98 1.40
CA GLN A 9 26.92 -3.83 2.58
C GLN A 9 27.31 -3.11 3.86
N ASP A 10 28.48 -2.49 3.85
CA ASP A 10 29.02 -1.73 4.97
C ASP A 10 28.14 -0.50 5.27
N GLN A 11 27.89 0.33 4.25
CA GLN A 11 27.16 1.59 4.42
C GLN A 11 25.70 1.40 4.87
N LEU A 12 25.07 0.28 4.53
CA LEU A 12 23.66 0.00 4.84
C LEU A 12 23.48 -1.06 5.94
N GLU A 13 24.57 -1.50 6.56
CA GLU A 13 24.60 -2.53 7.60
C GLU A 13 23.80 -3.78 7.17
N LEU A 14 24.16 -4.33 6.00
CA LEU A 14 23.53 -5.51 5.41
C LEU A 14 24.45 -6.73 5.53
N ASN A 15 23.87 -7.87 5.86
CA ASN A 15 24.57 -9.14 5.65
C ASN A 15 24.68 -9.47 4.15
N SER A 16 25.64 -10.35 3.81
CA SER A 16 25.98 -10.71 2.43
C SER A 16 24.79 -11.28 1.64
N THR A 17 23.96 -12.11 2.27
CA THR A 17 22.78 -12.72 1.65
C THR A 17 21.75 -11.66 1.27
N LYS A 18 21.43 -10.75 2.20
CA LYS A 18 20.45 -9.69 1.99
C LYS A 18 20.95 -8.67 0.96
N ALA A 19 22.23 -8.31 0.99
CA ALA A 19 22.79 -7.43 -0.03
C ALA A 19 22.74 -8.04 -1.44
N LYS A 20 23.04 -9.34 -1.59
CA LYS A 20 22.87 -10.02 -2.89
C LYS A 20 21.40 -10.00 -3.34
N HIS A 21 20.47 -10.31 -2.44
CA HIS A 21 19.04 -10.27 -2.75
C HIS A 21 18.58 -8.89 -3.24
N GLU A 22 18.94 -7.82 -2.51
CA GLU A 22 18.50 -6.46 -2.84
C GLU A 22 19.23 -5.87 -4.06
N PHE A 23 20.56 -5.97 -4.14
CA PHE A 23 21.35 -5.29 -5.17
C PHE A 23 21.70 -6.13 -6.39
N VAL A 24 21.73 -7.46 -6.29
CA VAL A 24 21.96 -8.33 -7.46
C VAL A 24 20.62 -8.83 -8.00
N GLY A 25 19.69 -9.22 -7.10
CA GLY A 25 18.39 -9.74 -7.48
C GLY A 25 17.40 -8.66 -7.95
N LYS A 26 17.16 -7.64 -7.11
CA LYS A 26 16.13 -6.63 -7.41
C LYS A 26 16.62 -5.42 -8.20
N ALA A 27 17.84 -4.94 -7.93
CA ALA A 27 18.34 -3.70 -8.51
C ALA A 27 19.80 -3.81 -9.03
N PRO A 28 20.09 -4.75 -9.94
CA PRO A 28 21.45 -4.97 -10.46
C PRO A 28 22.08 -3.72 -11.11
N THR A 29 21.26 -2.83 -11.67
CA THR A 29 21.72 -1.58 -12.27
C THR A 29 22.40 -0.63 -11.28
N ILE A 30 22.08 -0.70 -9.99
CA ILE A 30 22.75 0.13 -8.97
C ILE A 30 24.24 -0.22 -8.87
N LEU A 31 24.61 -1.47 -9.15
CA LEU A 31 26.01 -1.93 -9.12
C LEU A 31 26.83 -1.47 -10.33
N THR A 32 26.22 -0.79 -11.31
CA THR A 32 26.95 -0.16 -12.42
C THR A 32 27.38 1.27 -12.11
N PHE A 33 26.87 1.88 -11.03
CA PHE A 33 27.27 3.22 -10.60
C PHE A 33 28.67 3.22 -9.96
N THR A 34 29.31 4.39 -9.98
CA THR A 34 30.57 4.61 -9.24
C THR A 34 30.30 4.65 -7.74
N LYS A 35 31.31 4.33 -6.93
CA LYS A 35 31.19 4.43 -5.46
C LYS A 35 30.86 5.86 -5.04
N ASP A 36 31.56 6.83 -5.61
CA ASP A 36 31.39 8.24 -5.30
C ASP A 36 29.94 8.69 -5.54
N LEU A 37 29.31 8.25 -6.63
CA LEU A 37 27.89 8.55 -6.90
C LEU A 37 26.95 7.89 -5.89
N LEU A 38 27.23 6.65 -5.49
CA LEU A 38 26.44 5.96 -4.47
C LEU A 38 26.57 6.63 -3.11
N GLU A 39 27.78 7.03 -2.75
CA GLU A 39 28.08 7.74 -1.50
C GLU A 39 27.40 9.10 -1.46
N GLU A 40 27.54 9.90 -2.53
CA GLU A 40 26.88 11.20 -2.66
C GLU A 40 25.36 11.06 -2.49
N LYS A 41 24.75 10.09 -3.17
CA LYS A 41 23.31 9.85 -3.07
C LYS A 41 22.88 9.47 -1.66
N ILE A 42 23.60 8.55 -1.00
CA ILE A 42 23.32 8.15 0.39
C ILE A 42 23.43 9.37 1.32
N MET A 43 24.48 10.19 1.17
CA MET A 43 24.64 11.43 1.95
C MET A 43 23.48 12.39 1.70
N ARG A 44 23.06 12.60 0.45
CA ARG A 44 21.92 13.49 0.15
C ARG A 44 20.62 12.98 0.76
N TYR A 45 20.37 11.67 0.81
CA TYR A 45 19.23 11.14 1.57
C TYR A 45 19.31 11.46 3.07
N GLN A 46 20.51 11.40 3.66
CA GLN A 46 20.71 11.73 5.08
C GLN A 46 20.60 13.23 5.37
N LEU A 47 21.07 14.07 4.45
CA LEU A 47 21.05 15.53 4.57
C LEU A 47 19.74 16.15 4.10
N SER A 48 18.90 15.40 3.40
CA SER A 48 17.59 15.88 2.97
C SER A 48 16.76 16.30 4.17
N SER A 49 15.84 17.26 3.97
CA SER A 49 14.92 17.80 4.98
C SER A 49 13.99 16.75 5.63
N LEU A 50 14.17 15.48 5.29
CA LEU A 50 13.50 14.33 5.86
C LEU A 50 13.76 14.13 7.36
N GLY A 51 14.80 14.74 7.94
CA GLY A 51 15.13 14.52 9.36
C GLY A 51 15.46 13.06 9.70
N LEU A 52 15.60 12.19 8.68
CA LEU A 52 15.83 10.77 8.88
C LEU A 52 17.25 10.53 9.35
N THR A 53 17.37 9.68 10.36
CA THR A 53 18.65 9.19 10.84
C THR A 53 19.36 8.34 9.77
N LYS A 54 20.69 8.22 9.87
CA LYS A 54 21.48 7.29 9.03
C LYS A 54 20.87 5.89 8.97
N ARG A 55 20.36 5.39 10.10
CA ARG A 55 19.71 4.07 10.22
C ARG A 55 18.39 3.99 9.45
N GLU A 56 17.61 5.06 9.44
CA GLU A 56 16.35 5.12 8.70
C GLU A 56 16.58 5.24 7.20
N VAL A 57 17.53 6.07 6.77
CA VAL A 57 17.96 6.11 5.37
C VAL A 57 18.43 4.74 4.91
N ALA A 58 19.26 4.05 5.71
CA ALA A 58 19.65 2.68 5.42
C ALA A 58 18.44 1.74 5.32
N LYS A 59 17.43 1.89 6.17
CA LYS A 59 16.18 1.10 6.10
C LYS A 59 15.38 1.40 4.82
N VAL A 60 15.29 2.66 4.41
CA VAL A 60 14.60 3.12 3.19
C VAL A 60 15.28 2.56 1.94
N ILE A 61 16.60 2.73 1.82
CA ILE A 61 17.40 2.24 0.68
C ILE A 61 17.38 0.71 0.62
N ARG A 62 17.48 0.02 1.77
CA ARG A 62 17.36 -1.46 1.82
C ARG A 62 16.02 -1.98 1.34
N LYS A 63 14.94 -1.22 1.56
CA LYS A 63 13.58 -1.59 1.11
C LYS A 63 13.38 -1.27 -0.37
N GLN A 64 13.97 -0.19 -0.85
CA GLN A 64 13.85 0.26 -2.24
C GLN A 64 15.20 0.68 -2.83
N PRO A 65 16.06 -0.28 -3.20
CA PRO A 65 17.40 0.02 -3.72
C PRO A 65 17.41 0.91 -4.97
N THR A 66 16.35 0.83 -5.80
CA THR A 66 16.22 1.62 -7.03
C THR A 66 16.17 3.11 -6.80
N LEU A 67 15.91 3.57 -5.57
CA LEU A 67 15.98 4.97 -5.18
C LEU A 67 17.37 5.57 -5.43
N LEU A 68 18.43 4.76 -5.30
CA LEU A 68 19.79 5.18 -5.68
C LEU A 68 19.94 5.44 -7.18
N GLY A 69 19.00 4.99 -8.02
CA GLY A 69 18.94 5.30 -9.45
C GLY A 69 18.04 6.49 -9.81
N SER A 70 17.24 7.00 -8.88
CA SER A 70 16.34 8.12 -9.11
C SER A 70 17.09 9.45 -9.14
N SER A 71 16.56 10.45 -9.87
CA SER A 71 17.08 11.81 -9.85
C SER A 71 16.73 12.48 -8.52
N ILE A 72 17.72 13.12 -7.90
CA ILE A 72 17.50 13.79 -6.62
C ILE A 72 16.62 15.02 -6.84
N GLU A 73 17.00 15.84 -7.80
CA GLU A 73 16.43 17.14 -8.12
C GLU A 73 15.03 17.02 -8.75
N ASN A 74 14.80 15.96 -9.54
CA ASN A 74 13.54 15.79 -10.27
C ASN A 74 12.54 14.86 -9.57
N ASN A 75 12.98 14.00 -8.64
CA ASN A 75 12.10 13.05 -7.95
C ASN A 75 12.15 13.24 -6.43
N LEU A 76 13.33 13.06 -5.82
CA LEU A 76 13.42 12.93 -4.37
C LEU A 76 13.07 14.23 -3.65
N GLU A 77 13.77 15.32 -3.97
CA GLU A 77 13.58 16.62 -3.31
C GLU A 77 12.16 17.17 -3.54
N PRO A 78 11.60 17.16 -4.78
CA PRO A 78 10.23 17.60 -4.99
C PRO A 78 9.20 16.75 -4.25
N SER A 79 9.33 15.42 -4.30
CA SER A 79 8.37 14.52 -3.62
C SER A 79 8.44 14.68 -2.12
N LEU A 80 9.64 14.82 -1.58
CA LEU A 80 9.86 15.07 -0.17
C LEU A 80 9.24 16.40 0.26
N LYS A 81 9.58 17.48 -0.43
CA LYS A 81 9.04 18.81 -0.12
C LYS A 81 7.52 18.78 -0.13
N TRP A 82 6.92 18.16 -1.14
CA TRP A 82 5.48 18.01 -1.23
C TRP A 82 4.91 17.21 -0.05
N LEU A 83 5.54 16.10 0.37
CA LEU A 83 5.09 15.32 1.53
C LEU A 83 5.14 16.13 2.84
N ILE A 84 6.21 16.90 3.06
CA ILE A 84 6.35 17.74 4.26
C ILE A 84 5.32 18.86 4.23
N ASP A 85 5.18 19.56 3.10
CA ASP A 85 4.24 20.66 2.95
C ASP A 85 2.78 20.19 3.13
N ARG A 86 2.46 18.98 2.65
CA ARG A 86 1.08 18.44 2.63
C ARG A 86 0.67 17.69 3.90
N PHE A 87 1.58 16.95 4.53
CA PHE A 87 1.28 16.07 5.68
C PHE A 87 2.02 16.47 6.96
N GLY A 88 2.98 17.39 6.87
CA GLY A 88 3.90 17.71 7.96
C GLY A 88 5.06 16.73 8.09
N GLN A 89 6.12 17.19 8.75
CA GLN A 89 7.39 16.48 8.89
C GLN A 89 7.23 15.04 9.44
N SER A 90 6.55 14.90 10.57
CA SER A 90 6.42 13.61 11.26
C SER A 90 5.64 12.57 10.45
N ALA A 91 4.59 13.00 9.74
CA ALA A 91 3.82 12.11 8.88
C ALA A 91 4.62 11.72 7.63
N ALA A 92 5.32 12.68 7.01
CA ALA A 92 6.18 12.43 5.85
C ALA A 92 7.25 11.37 6.15
N GLU A 93 7.93 11.47 7.30
CA GLU A 93 8.93 10.49 7.76
C GLU A 93 8.35 9.07 7.89
N LYS A 94 7.16 8.95 8.50
CA LYS A 94 6.44 7.67 8.62
C LYS A 94 6.04 7.12 7.26
N MET A 95 5.51 7.97 6.38
CA MET A 95 5.08 7.59 5.04
C MET A 95 6.26 7.08 4.19
N VAL A 96 7.39 7.77 4.21
CA VAL A 96 8.61 7.36 3.49
C VAL A 96 9.18 6.06 4.06
N THR A 97 9.15 5.88 5.38
CA THR A 97 9.59 4.63 6.01
C THR A 97 8.67 3.44 5.68
N ALA A 98 7.37 3.69 5.55
CA ALA A 98 6.35 2.70 5.20
C ALA A 98 6.39 2.34 3.71
N LEU A 99 6.48 3.35 2.84
CA LEU A 99 6.51 3.24 1.38
C LEU A 99 7.66 4.09 0.79
N PRO A 100 8.91 3.60 0.78
CA PRO A 100 10.04 4.32 0.20
C PRO A 100 9.86 4.74 -1.27
N ALA A 101 9.13 3.92 -2.04
CA ALA A 101 8.87 4.18 -3.46
C ALA A 101 8.13 5.51 -3.72
N ILE A 102 7.47 6.08 -2.71
CA ILE A 102 6.77 7.37 -2.82
C ILE A 102 7.70 8.50 -3.25
N LEU A 103 8.98 8.43 -2.89
CA LEU A 103 10.00 9.41 -3.27
C LEU A 103 10.39 9.35 -4.75
N ALA A 104 10.04 8.26 -5.44
CA ALA A 104 10.28 8.12 -6.88
C ALA A 104 9.10 8.59 -7.74
N TYR A 105 7.97 8.94 -7.13
CA TYR A 105 6.77 9.36 -7.85
C TYR A 105 6.88 10.81 -8.33
N SER A 106 6.19 11.12 -9.42
CA SER A 106 6.04 12.51 -9.85
C SER A 106 5.05 13.22 -8.93
N VAL A 107 5.42 14.37 -8.39
CA VAL A 107 4.50 15.19 -7.58
C VAL A 107 3.22 15.48 -8.35
N ARG A 108 3.34 16.09 -9.54
CA ARG A 108 2.18 16.49 -10.35
C ARG A 108 1.40 15.31 -10.91
N ASN A 109 2.09 14.41 -11.61
CA ASN A 109 1.43 13.39 -12.42
C ASN A 109 1.00 12.17 -11.61
N LYS A 110 1.47 12.05 -10.35
CA LYS A 110 1.15 10.89 -9.52
C LYS A 110 0.65 11.26 -8.14
N LEU A 111 1.35 12.07 -7.36
CA LEU A 111 0.93 12.35 -5.98
C LEU A 111 -0.29 13.27 -5.93
N GLU A 112 -0.20 14.44 -6.56
CA GLU A 112 -1.27 15.43 -6.59
C GLU A 112 -2.50 14.91 -7.35
N SER A 113 -2.28 14.33 -8.53
CA SER A 113 -3.36 13.70 -9.31
C SER A 113 -4.10 12.62 -8.50
N GLN A 114 -3.40 11.85 -7.66
CA GLN A 114 -4.03 10.85 -6.82
C GLN A 114 -4.82 11.47 -5.66
N MET A 115 -4.33 12.56 -5.06
CA MET A 115 -5.06 13.30 -4.03
C MET A 115 -6.35 13.91 -4.61
N GLN A 116 -6.26 14.55 -5.77
CA GLN A 116 -7.43 15.11 -6.46
C GLN A 116 -8.47 14.03 -6.77
N TYR A 117 -8.03 12.88 -7.30
CA TYR A 117 -8.91 11.74 -7.53
C TYR A 117 -9.66 11.31 -6.25
N PHE A 118 -8.97 11.23 -5.11
CA PHE A 118 -9.64 10.88 -3.85
C PHE A 118 -10.62 11.94 -3.39
N GLN A 119 -10.28 13.22 -3.52
CA GLN A 119 -11.15 14.34 -3.17
C GLN A 119 -12.43 14.37 -4.04
N GLU A 120 -12.31 14.03 -5.31
CA GLU A 120 -13.44 13.98 -6.25
C GLU A 120 -14.31 12.73 -6.05
N ARG A 121 -13.68 11.58 -5.75
CA ARG A 121 -14.37 10.29 -5.68
C ARG A 121 -15.04 10.04 -4.34
N PHE A 122 -14.48 10.56 -3.25
CA PHE A 122 -14.92 10.30 -1.89
C PHE A 122 -15.40 11.60 -1.23
N PRO A 123 -16.49 11.55 -0.43
CA PRO A 123 -16.99 12.71 0.30
C PRO A 123 -16.13 12.99 1.54
N LEU A 124 -14.84 13.27 1.33
CA LEU A 124 -13.87 13.59 2.37
C LEU A 124 -13.48 15.06 2.22
N ASP A 125 -13.35 15.76 3.34
CA ASP A 125 -12.64 17.04 3.34
C ASP A 125 -11.12 16.85 3.22
N ASP A 126 -10.40 17.95 3.05
CA ASP A 126 -8.95 17.93 2.83
C ASP A 126 -8.19 17.33 4.04
N ASP A 127 -8.62 17.64 5.25
CA ASP A 127 -7.99 17.21 6.50
C ASP A 127 -8.25 15.72 6.75
N GLU A 128 -9.47 15.25 6.51
CA GLU A 128 -9.85 13.84 6.56
C GLU A 128 -9.05 13.02 5.55
N LEU A 129 -8.89 13.52 4.32
CA LEU A 129 -8.12 12.85 3.28
C LEU A 129 -6.64 12.78 3.65
N VAL A 130 -6.05 13.90 4.09
CA VAL A 130 -4.65 13.98 4.54
C VAL A 130 -4.40 13.00 5.68
N SER A 131 -5.28 12.98 6.69
CA SER A 131 -5.21 12.04 7.82
C SER A 131 -5.22 10.59 7.34
N LEU A 132 -6.21 10.21 6.53
CA LEU A 132 -6.37 8.85 6.05
C LEU A 132 -5.17 8.37 5.22
N VAL A 133 -4.73 9.20 4.27
CA VAL A 133 -3.63 8.86 3.35
C VAL A 133 -2.30 8.79 4.09
N SER A 134 -2.09 9.62 5.13
CA SER A 134 -0.88 9.57 5.95
C SER A 134 -0.71 8.22 6.68
N GLU A 135 -1.81 7.61 7.11
CA GLU A 135 -1.80 6.28 7.74
C GLU A 135 -1.59 5.15 6.73
N ARG A 136 -1.97 5.36 5.46
CA ARG A 136 -2.02 4.33 4.41
C ARG A 136 -1.39 4.83 3.11
N PRO A 137 -0.09 5.15 3.08
CA PRO A 137 0.58 5.65 1.88
C PRO A 137 0.55 4.66 0.71
N GLN A 138 0.27 3.38 0.95
CA GLN A 138 0.10 2.35 -0.09
C GLN A 138 -1.01 2.70 -1.09
N LEU A 139 -1.94 3.59 -0.73
CA LEU A 139 -2.94 4.14 -1.64
C LEU A 139 -2.31 4.80 -2.88
N PHE A 140 -1.13 5.42 -2.76
CA PHE A 140 -0.41 5.95 -3.93
C PHE A 140 0.11 4.87 -4.88
N THR A 141 0.19 3.61 -4.47
CA THR A 141 0.74 2.54 -5.32
C THR A 141 -0.26 2.00 -6.34
N VAL A 142 -1.55 2.24 -6.12
CA VAL A 142 -2.61 1.74 -7.00
C VAL A 142 -2.94 2.81 -8.04
N ALA A 143 -3.13 2.39 -9.30
CA ALA A 143 -3.56 3.30 -10.36
C ALA A 143 -5.04 3.65 -10.19
N GLN A 144 -5.44 4.86 -10.57
CA GLN A 144 -6.85 5.30 -10.52
C GLN A 144 -7.78 4.35 -11.28
N SER A 145 -7.40 3.91 -12.48
CA SER A 145 -8.17 2.92 -13.25
C SER A 145 -8.38 1.61 -12.50
N THR A 146 -7.34 1.12 -11.82
CA THR A 146 -7.42 -0.09 -10.97
C THR A 146 -8.27 0.15 -9.71
N MET A 147 -8.33 1.37 -9.19
CA MET A 147 -9.25 1.70 -8.09
C MET A 147 -10.69 1.69 -8.58
N GLU A 148 -10.96 2.28 -9.75
CA GLU A 148 -12.31 2.26 -10.35
C GLU A 148 -12.79 0.84 -10.62
N GLU A 149 -11.95 -0.06 -11.15
CA GLU A 149 -12.31 -1.47 -11.31
C GLU A 149 -12.70 -2.14 -9.98
N LYS A 150 -12.03 -1.78 -8.88
CA LYS A 150 -12.32 -2.32 -7.54
C LYS A 150 -13.58 -1.70 -6.96
N ILE A 151 -13.78 -0.40 -7.14
CA ILE A 151 -14.98 0.32 -6.75
C ILE A 151 -16.19 -0.27 -7.47
N GLN A 152 -16.10 -0.45 -8.78
CA GLN A 152 -17.18 -1.05 -9.58
C GLN A 152 -17.50 -2.47 -9.12
N PHE A 153 -16.47 -3.27 -8.81
CA PHE A 153 -16.68 -4.57 -8.18
C PHE A 153 -17.46 -4.44 -6.86
N PHE A 154 -17.15 -3.47 -6.00
CA PHE A 154 -17.94 -3.28 -4.80
C PHE A 154 -19.37 -2.81 -5.12
N ILE A 155 -19.58 -1.89 -6.04
CA ILE A 155 -20.95 -1.45 -6.43
C ILE A 155 -21.80 -2.63 -6.93
N GLU A 156 -21.20 -3.52 -7.74
CA GLU A 156 -21.90 -4.67 -8.33
C GLU A 156 -22.18 -5.79 -7.32
N PHE A 157 -21.21 -6.09 -6.46
CA PHE A 157 -21.23 -7.30 -5.64
C PHE A 157 -21.52 -7.03 -4.16
N VAL A 158 -21.09 -5.89 -3.64
CA VAL A 158 -21.37 -5.41 -2.28
C VAL A 158 -22.71 -4.66 -2.36
N GLY A 159 -23.79 -5.45 -2.48
CA GLY A 159 -25.14 -4.98 -2.79
C GLY A 159 -25.67 -3.86 -1.88
N GLY A 160 -26.58 -3.03 -2.41
CA GLY A 160 -27.01 -1.79 -1.74
C GLY A 160 -26.88 -0.53 -2.61
N GLY A 161 -26.18 -0.66 -3.74
CA GLY A 161 -25.95 0.43 -4.68
C GLY A 161 -24.69 1.23 -4.33
N GLU A 162 -24.46 2.33 -5.06
CA GLU A 162 -23.22 3.09 -4.95
C GLU A 162 -23.01 3.67 -3.53
N ALA A 163 -24.06 4.16 -2.89
CA ALA A 163 -23.96 4.76 -1.55
C ALA A 163 -23.42 3.76 -0.51
N ASP A 164 -23.99 2.55 -0.44
CA ASP A 164 -23.59 1.52 0.51
C ASP A 164 -22.16 0.98 0.24
N ALA A 165 -21.78 0.89 -1.03
CA ALA A 165 -20.42 0.54 -1.42
C ALA A 165 -19.42 1.61 -0.97
N MET A 166 -19.74 2.89 -1.18
CA MET A 166 -18.88 4.00 -0.75
C MET A 166 -18.71 4.05 0.76
N GLU A 167 -19.79 3.90 1.53
CA GLU A 167 -19.72 3.89 2.99
C GLU A 167 -18.76 2.80 3.50
N GLN A 168 -18.83 1.59 2.94
CA GLN A 168 -17.95 0.50 3.34
C GLN A 168 -16.51 0.67 2.89
N ILE A 169 -16.30 1.25 1.70
CA ILE A 169 -14.96 1.58 1.22
C ILE A 169 -14.33 2.63 2.14
N LEU A 170 -15.07 3.65 2.58
CA LEU A 170 -14.58 4.66 3.52
C LEU A 170 -14.19 4.03 4.87
N GLN A 171 -14.98 3.08 5.38
CA GLN A 171 -14.63 2.33 6.59
C GLN A 171 -13.35 1.48 6.44
N CYS A 172 -12.94 1.14 5.22
CA CYS A 172 -11.77 0.30 4.97
C CYS A 172 -11.05 0.62 3.66
N LEU A 173 -10.55 1.85 3.47
CA LEU A 173 -9.97 2.26 2.18
C LEU A 173 -8.75 1.42 1.76
N VAL A 174 -8.05 0.82 2.74
CA VAL A 174 -6.97 -0.15 2.47
C VAL A 174 -7.42 -1.36 1.65
N ALA A 175 -8.72 -1.68 1.62
CA ALA A 175 -9.29 -2.72 0.76
C ALA A 175 -8.90 -2.52 -0.71
N LEU A 176 -8.82 -1.26 -1.17
CA LEU A 176 -8.41 -0.90 -2.52
C LEU A 176 -6.94 -1.20 -2.82
N THR A 177 -6.11 -1.50 -1.82
CA THR A 177 -4.70 -1.89 -2.01
C THR A 177 -4.53 -3.38 -2.29
N TYR A 178 -5.53 -4.21 -1.97
CA TYR A 178 -5.46 -5.66 -2.24
C TYR A 178 -5.75 -6.00 -3.70
N SER A 179 -5.31 -7.19 -4.13
CA SER A 179 -5.56 -7.67 -5.49
C SER A 179 -7.06 -7.91 -5.73
N LEU A 180 -7.62 -7.29 -6.77
CA LEU A 180 -9.01 -7.53 -7.16
C LEU A 180 -9.25 -9.02 -7.45
N LYS A 181 -8.42 -9.64 -8.30
CA LYS A 181 -8.58 -11.05 -8.68
C LYS A 181 -8.21 -12.01 -7.55
N LYS A 182 -7.00 -11.91 -6.99
CA LYS A 182 -6.46 -12.91 -6.05
C LYS A 182 -7.00 -12.79 -4.63
N ARG A 183 -7.56 -11.64 -4.25
CA ARG A 183 -8.02 -11.39 -2.87
C ARG A 183 -9.50 -11.08 -2.80
N LEU A 184 -9.95 -10.03 -3.48
CA LEU A 184 -11.32 -9.55 -3.31
C LEU A 184 -12.34 -10.50 -3.98
N ARG A 185 -12.14 -10.80 -5.27
CA ARG A 185 -13.02 -11.68 -6.05
C ARG A 185 -13.01 -13.12 -5.55
N SER A 186 -11.83 -13.69 -5.34
CA SER A 186 -11.70 -15.07 -4.82
C SER A 186 -12.45 -15.26 -3.49
N ARG A 187 -12.35 -14.30 -2.56
CA ARG A 187 -13.07 -14.39 -1.28
C ARG A 187 -14.56 -14.12 -1.41
N TRP A 188 -14.95 -13.31 -2.39
CA TRP A 188 -16.35 -13.07 -2.68
C TRP A 188 -17.02 -14.33 -3.26
N GLU A 189 -16.34 -15.06 -4.14
CA GLU A 189 -16.78 -16.36 -4.65
C GLU A 189 -17.00 -17.35 -3.51
N GLU A 190 -16.07 -17.44 -2.56
CA GLU A 190 -16.22 -18.26 -1.35
C GLU A 190 -17.42 -17.84 -0.48
N VAL A 191 -17.81 -16.56 -0.46
CA VAL A 191 -19.02 -16.08 0.23
C VAL A 191 -20.29 -16.48 -0.53
N LEU A 192 -20.27 -16.42 -1.86
CA LEU A 192 -21.39 -16.84 -2.70
C LEU A 192 -21.69 -18.34 -2.56
N GLU A 193 -20.65 -19.17 -2.45
CA GLU A 193 -20.79 -20.62 -2.19
C GLU A 193 -21.51 -20.92 -0.87
N LEU A 194 -21.52 -19.99 0.09
CA LEU A 194 -22.24 -20.14 1.35
C LEU A 194 -23.72 -19.78 1.27
N GLU A 195 -24.23 -19.36 0.10
CA GLU A 195 -25.61 -18.89 -0.08
C GLU A 195 -26.00 -17.78 0.92
N LEU A 196 -25.02 -16.97 1.36
CA LEU A 196 -25.26 -15.87 2.29
C LEU A 196 -26.06 -14.75 1.59
N PRO A 197 -26.90 -13.98 2.33
CA PRO A 197 -27.66 -12.88 1.74
C PRO A 197 -26.75 -11.86 1.05
N GLN A 198 -27.02 -11.59 -0.23
CA GLN A 198 -26.23 -10.71 -1.09
C GLN A 198 -26.59 -9.22 -0.92
N HIS A 199 -27.80 -8.91 -0.44
CA HIS A 199 -28.29 -7.55 -0.18
C HIS A 199 -28.60 -7.36 1.31
N GLY A 200 -28.15 -6.26 1.94
CA GLY A 200 -28.37 -5.94 3.36
C GLY A 200 -27.32 -6.47 4.37
N PHE A 201 -26.17 -6.92 3.87
CA PHE A 201 -24.94 -7.41 4.53
C PHE A 201 -24.95 -8.47 5.64
N THR A 202 -24.08 -9.47 5.45
CA THR A 202 -23.58 -10.38 6.49
C THR A 202 -22.05 -10.41 6.63
N VAL A 203 -21.27 -9.92 5.66
CA VAL A 203 -19.79 -9.94 5.68
C VAL A 203 -19.21 -8.53 5.58
N PRO A 204 -18.61 -7.97 6.64
CA PRO A 204 -17.97 -6.64 6.58
C PRO A 204 -16.80 -6.61 5.59
N MET A 205 -16.66 -5.53 4.80
CA MET A 205 -15.56 -5.34 3.85
C MET A 205 -14.18 -5.50 4.48
N SER A 206 -14.01 -5.01 5.71
CA SER A 206 -12.77 -5.18 6.49
C SER A 206 -12.40 -6.65 6.70
N SER A 207 -13.39 -7.52 6.87
CA SER A 207 -13.18 -8.97 7.00
C SER A 207 -12.82 -9.61 5.66
N LEU A 208 -13.56 -9.26 4.60
CA LEU A 208 -13.32 -9.75 3.25
C LEU A 208 -11.91 -9.38 2.76
N ALA A 209 -11.52 -8.12 2.87
CA ALA A 209 -10.25 -7.64 2.33
C ALA A 209 -9.06 -7.95 3.25
N SER A 210 -9.16 -7.61 4.53
CA SER A 210 -7.98 -7.47 5.39
C SER A 210 -7.68 -8.68 6.28
N TYR A 211 -8.60 -9.64 6.45
CA TYR A 211 -8.28 -10.83 7.26
C TYR A 211 -7.13 -11.63 6.65
N PRO A 212 -6.14 -12.08 7.45
CA PRO A 212 -5.17 -13.07 7.00
C PRO A 212 -5.87 -14.38 6.57
N PRO A 213 -5.29 -15.18 5.65
CA PRO A 213 -5.92 -16.42 5.15
C PRO A 213 -6.47 -17.34 6.24
N ALA A 214 -5.68 -17.64 7.27
CA ALA A 214 -6.11 -18.51 8.38
C ALA A 214 -7.28 -17.92 9.20
N ARG A 215 -7.37 -16.59 9.33
CA ARG A 215 -8.49 -15.93 10.01
C ARG A 215 -9.74 -15.94 9.14
N TRP A 216 -9.56 -15.80 7.84
CA TRP A 216 -10.64 -15.83 6.85
C TRP A 216 -11.27 -17.22 6.75
N GLU A 217 -10.46 -18.28 6.71
CA GLU A 217 -10.96 -19.67 6.72
C GLU A 217 -11.80 -19.96 7.97
N LYS A 218 -11.30 -19.59 9.16
CA LYS A 218 -12.06 -19.69 10.41
C LYS A 218 -13.36 -18.89 10.40
N TYR A 219 -13.39 -17.75 9.70
CA TYR A 219 -14.60 -16.94 9.54
C TYR A 219 -15.66 -17.69 8.72
N LEU A 220 -15.26 -18.29 7.59
CA LEU A 220 -16.14 -19.08 6.75
C LEU A 220 -16.65 -20.33 7.47
N ASP A 221 -15.79 -21.05 8.19
CA ASP A 221 -16.19 -22.24 8.95
C ASP A 221 -17.28 -21.94 9.99
N ARG A 222 -17.14 -20.82 10.70
CA ARG A 222 -18.15 -20.36 11.67
C ARG A 222 -19.48 -20.07 10.98
N ARG A 223 -19.45 -19.40 9.81
CA ARG A 223 -20.66 -19.09 9.04
C ARG A 223 -21.33 -20.35 8.49
N ARG A 224 -20.55 -21.32 7.96
CA ARG A 224 -21.06 -22.63 7.52
C ARG A 224 -21.85 -23.33 8.63
N LYS A 225 -21.27 -23.41 9.83
CA LYS A 225 -21.93 -24.05 10.98
C LYS A 225 -23.27 -23.40 11.32
N LEU A 226 -23.30 -22.08 11.41
CA LEU A 226 -24.52 -21.31 11.69
C LEU A 226 -25.61 -21.50 10.62
N ILE A 227 -25.22 -21.62 9.35
CA ILE A 227 -26.18 -21.87 8.25
C ILE A 227 -26.80 -23.27 8.40
N VAL A 228 -25.97 -24.28 8.68
CA VAL A 228 -26.43 -25.66 8.88
C VAL A 228 -27.38 -25.74 10.09
N GLU A 229 -27.02 -25.12 11.22
CA GLU A 229 -27.86 -25.06 12.43
C GLU A 229 -29.23 -24.43 12.14
N ARG A 230 -29.28 -23.27 11.47
CA ARG A 230 -30.54 -22.62 11.10
C ARG A 230 -31.39 -23.44 10.14
N LYS A 231 -30.78 -24.09 9.13
CA LYS A 231 -31.51 -24.95 8.18
C LYS A 231 -32.14 -26.15 8.90
N ALA A 232 -31.48 -26.72 9.91
CA ALA A 232 -32.02 -27.81 10.72
C ALA A 232 -33.20 -27.38 11.61
N GLU A 233 -33.13 -26.18 12.21
CA GLU A 233 -34.23 -25.61 13.01
C GLU A 233 -35.51 -25.38 12.18
N HIS A 234 -35.37 -24.93 10.93
CA HIS A 234 -36.52 -24.66 10.03
C HIS A 234 -37.13 -25.93 9.41
N GLN A 235 -36.43 -27.06 9.41
CA GLN A 235 -36.96 -28.36 8.95
C GLN A 235 -37.65 -29.16 10.06
N SER A 236 -37.59 -28.69 11.30
CA SER A 236 -38.13 -29.38 12.49
C SER A 236 -39.54 -28.92 12.91
N PHE A 237 -40.21 -28.11 12.08
CA PHE A 237 -41.58 -27.60 12.24
C PHE A 237 -42.41 -27.92 10.99
#